data_AF-A0A9W4KMT0-F1
#
_entry.id   AF-A0A9W4KMT0-F1
#
_cell.length_a   1.000
_cell.length_b   1.000
_cell.length_c   1.000
_cell.angle_alpha   90.00
_cell.angle_beta   90.00
_cell.angle_gamma   90.00
#
_symmetry.space_group_name_H-M   'P 1'
#
loop_
_entity.id
_entity.type
_entity.pdbx_description
1 polymer ?
#
loop_
_entity_poly.entity_id
_entity_poly.type
_entity_poly.pdbx_seq_one_letter_code
_entity_poly.pdbx_strand_id
1 'polypeptide(L)'
;MSHHDFVDAESRNRLPTLFEVLSRRTLAPVDLFSFYIYMRDQQRSVDYLDFWLDVSQHMLLCRHYVRELRRSVLVATPDMERADSKRSSTMLDNLENLGDIPLTEAGPSRLRHGFQENEKDRDADQRLSAFLRSEGQTTSPSRQNSLGSSGESAHQISSYGDGRDTPDSRLNDSTSPGHTVARNDIRASAEKILYTYLLPGSEREIMLPETMVSTIINLVEDDGRDDPEVFDPAKDYVFQAMERDAFPGFLQAKALGNMVPLSIILRLAFALISFGGGFWGAFYVVLRNKPRNIRCWIILPFAVAAYFIISYQYKIDPVMAFLGYSEYTFMNWAPIREPYVRKLLNKRALVTALIAFITAAALSILFIFVPGTML
;
A
#
# COMPACT_ATOMS: atom_id res chain seq x y z
N MET A 1 -11.95 7.50 -18.45
CA MET A 1 -12.04 8.24 -17.17
C MET A 1 -13.52 8.54 -16.92
N SER A 2 -14.24 7.53 -16.45
CA SER A 2 -15.69 7.52 -16.33
C SER A 2 -16.12 8.18 -15.01
N HIS A 3 -17.25 8.86 -15.09
CA HIS A 3 -17.83 9.77 -14.10
C HIS A 3 -18.26 9.12 -12.76
N HIS A 4 -17.96 7.83 -12.55
CA HIS A 4 -18.48 7.02 -11.44
C HIS A 4 -17.48 6.90 -10.26
N ASP A 5 -16.19 7.15 -10.47
CA ASP A 5 -15.15 7.06 -9.42
C ASP A 5 -15.17 8.26 -8.44
N PHE A 6 -15.94 9.30 -8.75
CA PHE A 6 -16.04 10.49 -7.88
C PHE A 6 -17.06 10.34 -6.74
N VAL A 7 -17.89 9.28 -6.75
CA VAL A 7 -19.02 9.15 -5.81
C VAL A 7 -18.62 8.43 -4.51
N ASP A 8 -17.63 7.53 -4.53
CA ASP A 8 -17.17 6.80 -3.33
C ASP A 8 -16.10 7.53 -2.50
N ALA A 9 -15.66 8.70 -2.97
CA ALA A 9 -14.96 9.69 -2.15
C ALA A 9 -15.94 10.50 -1.29
N GLU A 10 -17.06 9.88 -0.89
CA GLU A 10 -17.95 10.40 0.13
C GLU A 10 -17.09 10.79 1.33
N SER A 11 -17.07 12.09 1.62
CA SER A 11 -16.11 12.77 2.47
C SER A 11 -16.01 12.11 3.85
N ARG A 12 -15.09 11.16 4.01
CA ARG A 12 -14.90 10.43 5.26
C ARG A 12 -14.51 11.44 6.33
N ASN A 13 -15.39 11.67 7.31
CA ASN A 13 -15.12 12.52 8.48
C ASN A 13 -14.29 11.78 9.55
N ARG A 14 -13.40 10.88 9.13
CA ARG A 14 -12.58 10.03 10.00
C ARG A 14 -11.19 9.83 9.41
N LEU A 15 -10.25 9.40 10.25
CA LEU A 15 -8.94 8.93 9.79
C LEU A 15 -9.11 7.61 9.00
N PRO A 16 -8.30 7.40 7.94
CA PRO A 16 -8.37 6.17 7.17
C PRO A 16 -7.90 4.97 7.99
N THR A 17 -8.38 3.79 7.63
CA THR A 17 -7.91 2.52 8.19
C THR A 17 -6.70 2.00 7.41
N LEU A 18 -5.91 1.08 7.99
CA LEU A 18 -4.77 0.49 7.29
C LEU A 18 -5.22 -0.18 5.99
N PHE A 19 -6.34 -0.89 6.02
CA PHE A 19 -6.89 -1.53 4.84
C PHE A 19 -7.27 -0.53 3.74
N GLU A 20 -7.85 0.63 4.08
CA GLU A 20 -8.13 1.69 3.09
C GLU A 20 -6.86 2.21 2.42
N VAL A 21 -5.76 2.32 3.19
CA VAL A 21 -4.46 2.72 2.65
C VAL A 21 -3.87 1.65 1.74
N LEU A 22 -3.87 0.39 2.17
CA LEU A 22 -3.34 -0.75 1.38
C LEU A 22 -4.15 -1.00 0.10
N SER A 23 -5.46 -0.80 0.16
CA SER A 23 -6.37 -0.89 -0.99
C SER A 23 -6.33 0.32 -1.92
N ARG A 24 -5.42 1.28 -1.70
CA ARG A 24 -5.24 2.51 -2.49
C ARG A 24 -6.50 3.39 -2.55
N ARG A 25 -7.34 3.35 -1.52
CA ARG A 25 -8.57 4.16 -1.40
C ARG A 25 -8.35 5.52 -0.72
N THR A 26 -7.11 5.91 -0.49
CA THR A 26 -6.73 7.15 0.22
C THR A 26 -5.80 8.02 -0.61
N LEU A 27 -5.81 9.32 -0.36
CA LEU A 27 -4.98 10.30 -1.07
C LEU A 27 -3.82 10.82 -0.21
N ALA A 28 -2.83 11.43 -0.86
CA ALA A 28 -1.71 12.08 -0.18
C ALA A 28 -2.21 13.09 0.88
N PRO A 29 -1.59 13.15 2.07
CA PRO A 29 -0.33 12.51 2.48
C PRO A 29 -0.50 11.15 3.20
N VAL A 30 -1.68 10.52 3.13
CA VAL A 30 -2.01 9.28 3.85
C VAL A 30 -2.31 8.14 2.86
N ASP A 31 -1.52 8.07 1.80
CA ASP A 31 -1.61 7.06 0.74
C ASP A 31 -0.62 5.90 0.94
N LEU A 32 -0.77 4.83 0.16
CA LEU A 32 0.10 3.65 0.20
C LEU A 32 1.58 4.03 -0.01
N PHE A 33 1.86 4.97 -0.92
CA PHE A 33 3.23 5.39 -1.17
C PHE A 33 3.84 6.13 0.03
N SER A 34 3.06 6.96 0.74
CA SER A 34 3.52 7.60 1.98
C SER A 34 3.78 6.58 3.06
N PHE A 35 2.92 5.56 3.14
CA PHE A 35 3.05 4.48 4.10
C PHE A 35 4.30 3.63 3.84
N TYR A 36 4.59 3.33 2.58
CA TYR A 36 5.82 2.64 2.16
C TYR A 36 7.08 3.39 2.61
N ILE A 37 7.15 4.70 2.33
CA ILE A 37 8.29 5.52 2.75
C ILE A 37 8.42 5.57 4.27
N TYR A 38 7.29 5.66 4.98
CA TYR A 38 7.28 5.63 6.44
C TYR A 38 7.83 4.32 7.00
N MET A 39 7.41 3.18 6.45
CA MET A 39 7.88 1.87 6.89
C MET A 39 9.37 1.64 6.58
N ARG A 40 9.84 2.13 5.44
CA ARG A 40 11.26 2.07 5.06
C ARG A 40 12.15 2.96 5.92
N ASP A 41 11.79 4.23 6.08
CA ASP A 41 12.69 5.24 6.65
C ASP A 41 12.58 5.36 8.18
N GLN A 42 11.38 5.18 8.74
CA GLN A 42 11.14 5.40 10.18
C GLN A 42 11.06 4.09 10.96
N GLN A 43 10.26 3.13 10.52
CA GLN A 43 10.08 1.86 11.23
C GLN A 43 11.14 0.81 10.87
N ARG A 44 11.81 0.96 9.72
CA ARG A 44 12.78 -0.02 9.17
C ARG A 44 12.23 -1.44 9.11
N SER A 45 10.95 -1.56 8.76
CA SER A 45 10.22 -2.82 8.72
C SER A 45 9.44 -2.97 7.41
N VAL A 46 10.00 -2.43 6.32
CA VAL A 46 9.38 -2.43 4.99
C VAL A 46 9.08 -3.84 4.49
N ASP A 47 9.84 -4.84 4.94
CA ASP A 47 9.69 -6.25 4.55
C ASP A 47 8.30 -6.82 4.90
N TYR A 48 7.68 -6.34 5.98
CA TYR A 48 6.30 -6.70 6.33
C TYR A 48 5.30 -6.20 5.28
N LEU A 49 5.50 -4.97 4.77
CA LEU A 49 4.63 -4.40 3.75
C LEU A 49 4.87 -5.07 2.40
N ASP A 50 6.13 -5.29 2.03
CA ASP A 50 6.51 -5.97 0.79
C ASP A 50 5.96 -7.40 0.77
N PHE A 51 6.11 -8.16 1.86
CA PHE A 51 5.50 -9.48 2.02
C PHE A 51 3.97 -9.43 1.83
N TRP A 52 3.29 -8.49 2.49
CA TRP A 52 1.83 -8.39 2.39
C TRP A 52 1.38 -8.06 0.96
N LEU A 53 2.12 -7.19 0.26
CA LEU A 53 1.86 -6.81 -1.13
C LEU A 53 2.14 -7.98 -2.09
N ASP A 54 3.24 -8.71 -1.89
CA ASP A 54 3.63 -9.86 -2.72
C ASP A 54 2.64 -11.02 -2.57
N VAL A 55 2.20 -11.33 -1.34
CA VAL A 55 1.14 -12.33 -1.10
C VAL A 55 -0.17 -11.88 -1.76
N SER A 56 -0.52 -10.59 -1.66
CA SER A 56 -1.72 -10.06 -2.31
C SER A 56 -1.65 -10.16 -3.84
N GLN A 57 -0.47 -9.94 -4.42
CA GLN A 57 -0.22 -10.13 -5.85
C GLN A 57 -0.29 -11.61 -6.25
N HIS A 58 0.24 -12.52 -5.43
CA HIS A 58 0.15 -13.96 -5.65
C HIS A 58 -1.32 -14.44 -5.66
N MET A 59 -2.17 -13.92 -4.77
CA MET A 59 -3.61 -14.19 -4.80
C MET A 59 -4.26 -13.76 -6.12
N LEU A 60 -3.93 -12.56 -6.60
CA LEU A 60 -4.44 -12.05 -7.88
C LEU A 60 -3.96 -12.91 -9.05
N LEU A 61 -2.71 -13.36 -9.03
CA LEU A 61 -2.14 -14.27 -10.03
C LEU A 61 -2.90 -15.60 -10.06
N CYS A 62 -3.18 -16.19 -8.88
CA CYS A 62 -3.96 -17.42 -8.76
C CYS A 62 -5.39 -17.25 -9.32
N ARG A 63 -6.04 -16.13 -9.00
CA ARG A 63 -7.37 -15.82 -9.53
C ARG A 63 -7.36 -15.67 -11.05
N HIS A 64 -6.34 -15.03 -11.60
CA HIS A 64 -6.20 -14.88 -13.05
C HIS A 64 -6.07 -16.23 -13.76
N TYR A 65 -5.17 -17.09 -13.27
CA TYR A 65 -4.98 -18.44 -13.82
C TYR A 65 -6.28 -19.24 -13.88
N VAL A 66 -7.05 -19.29 -12.78
CA VAL A 66 -8.30 -20.07 -12.76
C VAL A 66 -9.38 -19.45 -13.62
N ARG A 67 -9.40 -18.12 -13.79
CA ARG A 67 -10.29 -17.46 -14.75
C ARG A 67 -9.95 -17.85 -16.18
N GLU A 68 -8.66 -17.86 -16.54
CA GLU A 68 -8.21 -18.28 -17.88
C GLU A 68 -8.51 -19.75 -18.15
N LEU A 69 -8.25 -20.62 -17.18
CA LEU A 69 -8.52 -22.05 -17.30
C LEU A 69 -10.02 -22.36 -17.45
N ARG A 70 -10.89 -21.63 -16.72
CA ARG A 70 -12.35 -21.76 -16.92
C ARG A 70 -12.79 -21.27 -18.29
N ARG A 71 -12.23 -20.16 -18.79
CA ARG A 71 -12.50 -19.68 -20.15
C ARG A 71 -12.03 -20.66 -21.20
N SER A 72 -10.86 -21.29 -21.05
CA SER A 72 -10.34 -22.25 -22.03
C SER A 72 -11.16 -23.54 -22.08
N VAL A 73 -11.66 -24.02 -20.95
CA VAL A 73 -12.59 -25.18 -20.89
C VAL A 73 -13.94 -24.87 -21.54
N LEU A 74 -14.48 -23.66 -21.32
CA LEU A 74 -15.73 -23.22 -21.96
C LEU A 74 -15.58 -23.12 -23.49
N VAL A 75 -14.47 -22.56 -23.97
CA VAL A 75 -14.18 -22.45 -25.41
C VAL A 75 -13.95 -23.82 -26.07
N ALA A 76 -13.42 -24.80 -25.33
CA ALA A 76 -13.21 -26.17 -25.83
C ALA A 76 -14.50 -27.01 -25.92
N THR A 77 -15.62 -26.56 -25.33
CA THR A 77 -16.89 -27.31 -25.27
C THR A 77 -18.07 -26.51 -25.87
N PRO A 78 -18.05 -26.14 -27.16
CA PRO A 78 -19.08 -25.26 -27.74
C PRO A 78 -20.47 -25.93 -27.93
N ASP A 79 -20.60 -27.26 -27.81
CA ASP A 79 -21.80 -27.99 -28.26
C ASP A 79 -22.81 -28.41 -27.17
N MET A 80 -22.61 -28.05 -25.90
CA MET A 80 -23.55 -28.44 -24.82
C MET A 80 -24.52 -27.32 -24.39
N GLU A 81 -24.43 -26.15 -25.00
CA GLU A 81 -25.10 -24.92 -24.52
C GLU A 81 -26.52 -24.68 -25.10
N ARG A 82 -27.03 -25.56 -25.97
CA ARG A 82 -28.38 -25.40 -26.53
C ARG A 82 -29.53 -26.02 -25.71
N ALA A 83 -29.24 -26.76 -24.64
CA ALA A 83 -30.29 -27.48 -23.91
C ALA A 83 -30.73 -26.84 -22.58
N ASP A 84 -29.83 -26.24 -21.78
CA ASP A 84 -30.22 -25.74 -20.45
C ASP A 84 -29.30 -24.64 -19.92
N SER A 85 -29.75 -23.39 -19.95
CA SER A 85 -29.92 -22.56 -18.74
C SER A 85 -29.82 -21.06 -19.05
N LYS A 86 -30.96 -20.37 -18.98
CA LYS A 86 -31.07 -18.90 -18.91
C LYS A 86 -30.54 -18.31 -17.57
N ARG A 87 -29.64 -19.04 -16.89
CA ARG A 87 -29.18 -18.75 -15.51
C ARG A 87 -27.67 -18.49 -15.45
N SER A 88 -26.92 -18.94 -16.45
CA SER A 88 -25.47 -18.73 -16.59
C SER A 88 -25.12 -17.35 -17.15
N SER A 89 -25.96 -16.77 -18.02
CA SER A 89 -25.70 -15.46 -18.63
C SER A 89 -25.66 -14.31 -17.62
N THR A 90 -26.46 -14.36 -16.55
CA THR A 90 -26.42 -13.35 -15.48
C THR A 90 -25.16 -13.42 -14.60
N MET A 91 -24.45 -14.56 -14.59
CA MET A 91 -23.14 -14.67 -13.92
C MET A 91 -22.00 -14.22 -14.82
N LEU A 92 -22.14 -14.36 -16.14
CA LEU A 92 -21.15 -13.91 -17.11
C LEU A 92 -21.14 -12.37 -17.24
N ASP A 93 -22.32 -11.73 -17.26
CA ASP A 93 -22.44 -10.26 -17.27
C ASP A 93 -21.88 -9.60 -15.99
N ASN A 94 -22.06 -10.24 -14.82
CA ASN A 94 -21.47 -9.76 -13.56
C ASN A 94 -19.94 -9.94 -13.50
N LEU A 95 -19.36 -10.80 -14.35
CA LEU A 95 -17.93 -11.12 -14.35
C LEU A 95 -17.15 -10.33 -15.41
N GLU A 96 -17.79 -9.94 -16.52
CA GLU A 96 -17.22 -8.97 -17.47
C GLU A 96 -17.06 -7.58 -16.85
N ASN A 97 -17.91 -7.21 -15.90
CA ASN A 97 -17.78 -5.95 -15.14
C ASN A 97 -16.69 -5.99 -14.05
N LEU A 98 -15.97 -7.12 -13.92
CA LEU A 98 -14.86 -7.36 -13.00
C LEU A 98 -13.49 -7.26 -13.71
N GLY A 99 -13.44 -6.58 -14.87
CA GLY A 99 -12.22 -6.37 -15.68
C GLY A 99 -11.26 -5.34 -15.09
N ASP A 100 -11.74 -4.50 -14.15
CA ASP A 100 -10.94 -3.53 -13.40
C ASP A 100 -10.97 -3.92 -11.91
N ILE A 101 -10.22 -4.93 -11.49
CA ILE A 101 -10.13 -5.30 -10.06
C ILE A 101 -8.97 -4.53 -9.44
N PRO A 102 -9.22 -3.52 -8.58
CA PRO A 102 -8.16 -2.91 -7.81
C PRO A 102 -7.57 -3.93 -6.83
N LEU A 103 -6.40 -3.66 -6.26
CA LEU A 103 -5.81 -4.40 -5.12
C LEU A 103 -6.76 -4.51 -3.89
N THR A 104 -7.95 -3.92 -3.95
CA THR A 104 -9.08 -4.01 -3.03
C THR A 104 -9.53 -5.43 -2.70
N GLU A 105 -9.34 -6.41 -3.59
CA GLU A 105 -9.87 -7.77 -3.40
C GLU A 105 -8.91 -8.72 -2.64
N ALA A 106 -7.74 -8.20 -2.21
CA ALA A 106 -6.70 -8.95 -1.50
C ALA A 106 -6.51 -8.44 -0.06
N GLY A 107 -7.59 -8.16 0.66
CA GLY A 107 -7.53 -7.78 2.08
C GLY A 107 -7.15 -8.90 3.04
N PRO A 108 -6.99 -8.60 4.34
CA PRO A 108 -6.86 -9.59 5.41
C PRO A 108 -8.20 -10.32 5.63
N SER A 109 -8.14 -11.62 5.92
CA SER A 109 -9.29 -12.51 6.05
C SER A 109 -10.28 -12.06 7.13
N ARG A 110 -9.79 -11.40 8.18
CA ARG A 110 -10.60 -10.93 9.33
C ARG A 110 -11.30 -9.59 9.11
N LEU A 111 -10.72 -8.67 8.33
CA LEU A 111 -11.29 -7.33 8.13
C LEU A 111 -12.42 -7.31 7.08
N ARG A 112 -12.55 -8.41 6.35
CA ARG A 112 -13.62 -8.69 5.39
C ARG A 112 -15.02 -8.82 6.02
N HIS A 113 -15.10 -8.84 7.34
CA HIS A 113 -16.34 -8.94 8.10
C HIS A 113 -17.05 -7.58 8.34
N GLY A 114 -16.36 -6.45 8.13
CA GLY A 114 -16.83 -5.11 8.56
C GLY A 114 -17.31 -4.16 7.46
N PHE A 115 -16.98 -4.42 6.19
CA PHE A 115 -17.57 -3.71 5.05
C PHE A 115 -18.54 -4.68 4.37
N GLN A 116 -19.75 -4.22 4.13
CA GLN A 116 -20.87 -5.01 3.60
C GLN A 116 -20.60 -5.44 2.16
N GLU A 117 -19.70 -6.40 1.95
CA GLU A 117 -19.46 -7.05 0.66
C GLU A 117 -18.84 -8.47 0.85
N ASN A 118 -19.72 -9.44 0.57
CA ASN A 118 -19.52 -10.83 0.13
C ASN A 118 -18.78 -11.86 1.01
N GLU A 119 -19.57 -12.67 1.75
CA GLU A 119 -19.25 -14.09 2.03
C GLU A 119 -18.89 -14.86 0.74
N LYS A 120 -19.45 -14.44 -0.39
CA LYS A 120 -19.28 -15.07 -1.72
C LYS A 120 -17.85 -15.13 -2.22
N ASP A 121 -17.00 -14.14 -1.95
CA ASP A 121 -15.62 -14.19 -2.49
C ASP A 121 -14.67 -14.96 -1.55
N ARG A 122 -15.05 -15.20 -0.28
CA ARG A 122 -14.30 -16.14 0.59
C ARG A 122 -14.58 -17.54 0.11
N ASP A 123 -15.84 -17.82 -0.21
CA ASP A 123 -16.21 -19.04 -0.92
C ASP A 123 -15.47 -19.11 -2.27
N ALA A 124 -15.25 -18.00 -2.96
CA ALA A 124 -14.50 -17.99 -4.22
C ALA A 124 -13.03 -18.36 -4.04
N ASP A 125 -12.34 -17.81 -3.03
CA ASP A 125 -10.93 -18.15 -2.73
C ASP A 125 -10.79 -19.58 -2.18
N GLN A 126 -11.77 -20.04 -1.40
CA GLN A 126 -11.83 -21.43 -0.94
C GLN A 126 -12.07 -22.41 -2.08
N ARG A 127 -12.96 -22.06 -3.01
CA ARG A 127 -13.18 -22.83 -4.24
C ARG A 127 -11.96 -22.77 -5.15
N LEU A 128 -11.24 -21.65 -5.19
CA LEU A 128 -10.01 -21.47 -5.96
C LEU A 128 -8.91 -22.41 -5.44
N SER A 129 -8.67 -22.39 -4.13
CA SER A 129 -7.69 -23.25 -3.47
C SER A 129 -8.07 -24.72 -3.60
N ALA A 130 -9.35 -25.08 -3.42
CA ALA A 130 -9.83 -26.45 -3.63
C ALA A 130 -9.61 -26.93 -5.08
N PHE A 131 -9.80 -26.03 -6.05
CA PHE A 131 -9.58 -26.32 -7.46
C PHE A 131 -8.09 -26.55 -7.79
N LEU A 132 -7.21 -25.65 -7.34
CA LEU A 132 -5.75 -25.77 -7.54
C LEU A 132 -5.17 -27.05 -6.92
N ARG A 133 -5.69 -27.47 -5.76
CA ARG A 133 -5.40 -28.77 -5.13
C ARG A 133 -5.82 -29.96 -5.99
N SER A 134 -7.04 -29.93 -6.52
CA SER A 134 -7.59 -31.05 -7.30
C SER A 134 -6.83 -31.29 -8.61
N GLU A 135 -6.35 -30.22 -9.26
CA GLU A 135 -5.54 -30.32 -10.47
C GLU A 135 -4.10 -30.79 -10.16
N GLY A 136 -3.58 -30.56 -8.94
CA GLY A 136 -2.25 -31.01 -8.53
C GLY A 136 -2.11 -32.52 -8.30
N GLN A 137 -3.22 -33.22 -8.00
CA GLN A 137 -3.22 -34.68 -7.81
C GLN A 137 -3.49 -35.46 -9.10
N THR A 138 -3.94 -34.82 -10.18
CA THR A 138 -4.12 -35.48 -11.47
C THR A 138 -2.80 -35.54 -12.22
N THR A 139 -2.00 -36.55 -11.90
CA THR A 139 -1.02 -37.10 -12.84
C THR A 139 -1.75 -37.59 -14.09
N SER A 140 -1.53 -36.90 -15.22
CA SER A 140 -1.87 -37.32 -16.59
C SER A 140 -3.36 -37.52 -16.92
N PRO A 141 -3.87 -36.99 -18.05
CA PRO A 141 -5.15 -37.44 -18.58
C PRO A 141 -4.95 -38.86 -19.13
N SER A 142 -5.16 -39.86 -18.28
CA SER A 142 -5.32 -41.24 -18.71
C SER A 142 -6.60 -41.32 -19.55
N ARG A 143 -6.41 -41.36 -20.87
CA ARG A 143 -7.46 -41.67 -21.85
C ARG A 143 -8.00 -43.06 -21.55
N GLN A 144 -9.09 -43.14 -20.79
CA GLN A 144 -9.90 -44.34 -20.68
C GLN A 144 -11.01 -44.26 -21.73
N ASN A 145 -10.73 -44.74 -22.93
CA ASN A 145 -11.77 -45.12 -23.88
C ASN A 145 -11.69 -46.64 -24.08
N SER A 146 -12.56 -47.33 -23.35
CA SER A 146 -12.92 -48.72 -23.60
C SER A 146 -14.09 -48.71 -24.59
N LEU A 147 -13.93 -49.33 -25.75
CA LEU A 147 -14.95 -50.04 -26.54
C LEU A 147 -14.31 -50.44 -27.87
N GLY A 148 -14.20 -51.74 -28.12
CA GLY A 148 -13.53 -52.30 -29.28
C GLY A 148 -14.42 -52.41 -30.51
N SER A 149 -13.78 -52.53 -31.68
CA SER A 149 -14.16 -53.49 -32.71
C SER A 149 -13.02 -53.68 -33.70
N SER A 150 -12.82 -54.93 -34.07
CA SER A 150 -11.87 -55.52 -35.01
C SER A 150 -11.87 -54.90 -36.41
N GLY A 151 -10.72 -54.97 -37.09
CA GLY A 151 -10.60 -54.75 -38.53
C GLY A 151 -9.15 -54.70 -39.00
N GLU A 152 -8.71 -55.78 -39.65
CA GLU A 152 -7.39 -55.95 -40.27
C GLU A 152 -7.07 -54.86 -41.32
N SER A 153 -5.80 -54.46 -41.43
CA SER A 153 -4.95 -54.69 -42.63
C SER A 153 -3.65 -53.89 -42.56
N ALA A 154 -2.58 -54.53 -43.03
CA ALA A 154 -1.20 -54.06 -43.11
C ALA A 154 -0.99 -52.88 -44.07
N HIS A 155 -0.01 -52.02 -43.79
CA HIS A 155 1.09 -51.70 -44.72
C HIS A 155 2.18 -50.87 -44.02
N GLN A 156 3.42 -51.36 -44.10
CA GLN A 156 4.64 -50.58 -43.91
C GLN A 156 4.74 -49.50 -44.99
N ILE A 157 5.29 -48.33 -44.65
CA ILE A 157 6.37 -47.64 -45.40
C ILE A 157 6.94 -46.52 -44.52
N SER A 158 8.26 -46.54 -44.43
CA SER A 158 9.14 -45.48 -43.95
C SER A 158 9.41 -44.43 -45.03
N SER A 159 9.46 -43.13 -44.71
CA SER A 159 10.44 -42.21 -45.33
C SER A 159 10.50 -40.83 -44.67
N TYR A 160 11.75 -40.37 -44.58
CA TYR A 160 12.29 -39.02 -44.36
C TYR A 160 11.78 -37.94 -45.36
N GLY A 161 11.97 -36.66 -44.97
CA GLY A 161 12.15 -35.49 -45.86
C GLY A 161 10.91 -34.59 -45.97
N ASP A 162 10.88 -33.40 -45.37
CA ASP A 162 11.47 -32.11 -45.83
C ASP A 162 10.59 -31.33 -46.83
N GLY A 163 10.37 -30.04 -46.50
CA GLY A 163 10.22 -28.96 -47.47
C GLY A 163 8.85 -28.62 -48.09
N ARG A 164 8.28 -27.51 -47.60
CA ARG A 164 7.94 -26.28 -48.39
C ARG A 164 6.47 -25.96 -48.74
N ASP A 165 6.01 -24.90 -48.05
CA ASP A 165 5.17 -23.75 -48.44
C ASP A 165 3.95 -23.89 -49.36
N THR A 166 2.78 -23.48 -48.83
CA THR A 166 1.84 -22.59 -49.54
C THR A 166 1.20 -21.60 -48.57
N PRO A 167 1.12 -20.30 -48.90
CA PRO A 167 0.45 -19.27 -48.11
C PRO A 167 -0.92 -18.94 -48.70
N ASP A 168 -1.99 -18.91 -47.91
CA ASP A 168 -2.99 -17.85 -48.04
C ASP A 168 -4.02 -17.81 -46.91
N SER A 169 -4.63 -16.64 -46.75
CA SER A 169 -5.87 -16.32 -46.03
C SER A 169 -5.82 -16.07 -44.50
N ARG A 170 -5.26 -14.90 -44.19
CA ARG A 170 -5.86 -13.81 -43.39
C ARG A 170 -7.22 -14.12 -42.71
N LEU A 171 -7.28 -13.91 -41.38
CA LEU A 171 -8.11 -12.93 -40.66
C LEU A 171 -8.34 -13.39 -39.20
N ASN A 172 -7.56 -12.84 -38.26
CA ASN A 172 -8.11 -12.15 -37.09
C ASN A 172 -6.98 -11.60 -36.21
N ASP A 173 -6.87 -10.29 -36.27
CA ASP A 173 -6.17 -9.43 -35.33
C ASP A 173 -6.76 -9.62 -33.92
N SER A 174 -5.93 -10.03 -32.97
CA SER A 174 -6.10 -9.69 -31.57
C SER A 174 -4.71 -9.53 -30.98
N THR A 175 -4.06 -8.44 -31.36
CA THR A 175 -2.83 -7.98 -30.74
C THR A 175 -3.14 -7.56 -29.29
N SER A 176 -3.03 -8.52 -28.37
CA SER A 176 -2.77 -8.30 -26.95
C SER A 176 -1.71 -9.34 -26.57
N PRO A 177 -0.62 -8.97 -25.88
CA PRO A 177 0.35 -9.96 -25.42
C PRO A 177 -0.41 -10.91 -24.48
N GLY A 178 -0.68 -12.12 -24.95
CA GLY A 178 -1.34 -13.15 -24.17
C GLY A 178 -0.39 -13.61 -23.08
N HIS A 179 -0.36 -12.90 -21.95
CA HIS A 179 0.27 -13.41 -20.74
C HIS A 179 -0.63 -14.52 -20.18
N THR A 180 -0.64 -15.67 -20.86
CA THR A 180 -1.28 -16.89 -20.35
C THR A 180 -0.49 -17.26 -19.11
N VAL A 181 -1.09 -17.10 -17.93
CA VAL A 181 -0.42 -17.44 -16.67
C VAL A 181 -0.30 -18.96 -16.65
N ALA A 182 0.92 -19.47 -16.53
CA ALA A 182 1.14 -20.90 -16.40
C ALA A 182 1.10 -21.31 -14.92
N ARG A 183 0.77 -22.58 -14.64
CA ARG A 183 0.86 -23.12 -13.27
C ARG A 183 2.27 -22.99 -12.67
N ASN A 184 3.29 -23.08 -13.53
CA ASN A 184 4.69 -22.86 -13.13
C ASN A 184 4.93 -21.44 -12.61
N ASP A 185 4.21 -20.43 -13.12
CA ASP A 185 4.35 -19.04 -12.66
C ASP A 185 3.77 -18.86 -11.24
N ILE A 186 2.69 -19.59 -10.93
CA ILE A 186 2.08 -19.61 -9.59
C ILE A 186 3.03 -20.25 -8.60
N ARG A 187 3.59 -21.43 -8.94
CA ARG A 187 4.58 -22.12 -8.11
C ARG A 187 5.82 -21.26 -7.88
N ALA A 188 6.39 -20.70 -8.95
CA ALA A 188 7.55 -19.81 -8.85
C ALA A 188 7.25 -18.58 -7.97
N SER A 189 6.02 -18.05 -8.01
CA SER A 189 5.59 -16.96 -7.13
C SER A 189 5.51 -17.41 -5.66
N ALA A 190 4.99 -18.61 -5.38
CA ALA A 190 4.89 -19.14 -4.02
C ALA A 190 6.28 -19.41 -3.42
N GLU A 191 7.16 -20.08 -4.18
CA GLU A 191 8.55 -20.34 -3.80
C GLU A 191 9.33 -19.04 -3.58
N LYS A 192 9.16 -18.04 -4.45
CA LYS A 192 9.80 -16.74 -4.29
C LYS A 192 9.39 -16.07 -2.98
N ILE A 193 8.12 -16.07 -2.63
CA ILE A 193 7.63 -15.49 -1.36
C ILE A 193 8.24 -16.24 -0.17
N LEU A 194 8.26 -17.58 -0.23
CA LEU A 194 8.84 -18.43 0.81
C LEU A 194 10.33 -18.12 1.03
N TYR A 195 11.14 -18.14 -0.04
CA TYR A 195 12.59 -17.96 0.05
C TYR A 195 13.01 -16.53 0.37
N THR A 196 12.22 -15.53 -0.01
CA THR A 196 12.56 -14.12 0.23
C THR A 196 12.27 -13.69 1.66
N TYR A 197 11.15 -14.14 2.25
CA TYR A 197 10.63 -13.59 3.51
C TYR A 197 10.52 -14.60 4.66
N LEU A 198 10.33 -15.89 4.38
CA LEU A 198 9.95 -16.88 5.40
C LEU A 198 11.08 -17.86 5.75
N LEU A 199 12.05 -18.06 4.85
CA LEU A 199 13.17 -18.96 5.13
C LEU A 199 14.10 -18.34 6.19
N PRO A 200 14.54 -19.11 7.20
CA PRO A 200 15.49 -18.62 8.20
C PRO A 200 16.80 -18.16 7.54
N GLY A 201 17.25 -16.94 7.85
CA GLY A 201 18.44 -16.34 7.24
C GLY A 201 18.23 -15.78 5.83
N SER A 202 16.98 -15.61 5.40
CA SER A 202 16.65 -14.88 4.17
C SER A 202 17.01 -13.40 4.27
N GLU A 203 17.27 -12.76 3.13
CA GLU A 203 17.69 -11.36 3.07
C GLU A 203 16.65 -10.38 3.65
N ARG A 204 15.37 -10.78 3.63
CA ARG A 204 14.23 -9.98 4.09
C ARG A 204 13.35 -10.79 5.05
N GLU A 205 13.99 -11.55 5.95
CA GLU A 205 13.30 -12.40 6.93
C GLU A 205 12.33 -11.58 7.80
N ILE A 206 11.04 -11.93 7.77
CA ILE A 206 10.02 -11.33 8.63
C ILE A 206 9.86 -12.10 9.94
N MET A 207 9.72 -11.39 11.06
CA MET A 207 9.55 -12.04 12.37
C MET A 207 8.10 -12.50 12.54
N LEU A 208 7.89 -13.80 12.37
CA LEU A 208 6.63 -14.51 12.58
C LEU A 208 6.79 -15.60 13.66
N PRO A 209 5.70 -16.05 14.30
CA PRO A 209 5.76 -17.21 15.18
C PRO A 209 6.29 -18.44 14.45
N GLU A 210 7.30 -19.11 15.00
CA GLU A 210 7.98 -20.26 14.35
C GLU A 210 7.02 -21.35 13.90
N THR A 211 5.98 -21.63 14.70
CA THR A 211 4.93 -22.61 14.37
C THR A 211 4.22 -22.31 13.04
N MET A 212 4.02 -21.03 12.73
CA MET A 212 3.37 -20.60 11.49
C MET A 212 4.32 -20.76 10.30
N VAL A 213 5.57 -20.37 10.46
CA VAL A 213 6.60 -20.48 9.43
C VAL A 213 6.87 -21.94 9.07
N SER A 214 7.10 -22.80 10.06
CA SER A 214 7.31 -24.23 9.83
C SER A 214 6.12 -24.90 9.15
N THR A 215 4.89 -24.48 9.50
CA THR A 215 3.69 -24.98 8.81
C THR A 215 3.69 -24.57 7.34
N ILE A 216 3.99 -23.31 7.04
CA ILE A 216 4.02 -22.82 5.64
C ILE A 216 5.13 -23.51 4.84
N ILE A 217 6.33 -23.68 5.43
CA ILE A 217 7.45 -24.39 4.79
C ILE A 217 7.02 -25.81 4.41
N ASN A 218 6.47 -26.58 5.35
CA ASN A 218 6.03 -27.95 5.07
C ASN A 218 4.92 -28.00 4.00
N LEU A 219 3.97 -27.05 4.03
CA LEU A 219 2.89 -26.99 3.05
C LEU A 219 3.38 -26.65 1.63
N VAL A 220 4.41 -25.81 1.50
CA VAL A 220 4.94 -25.39 0.18
C VAL A 220 5.99 -26.37 -0.33
N GLU A 221 6.95 -26.80 0.49
CA GLU A 221 8.08 -27.65 0.08
C GLU A 221 7.71 -29.15 0.03
N ASP A 222 7.05 -29.69 1.07
CA ASP A 222 6.74 -31.12 1.14
C ASP A 222 5.43 -31.46 0.40
N ASP A 223 4.38 -30.67 0.65
CA ASP A 223 3.06 -30.90 0.04
C ASP A 223 2.92 -30.27 -1.37
N GLY A 224 3.88 -29.42 -1.79
CA GLY A 224 3.88 -28.78 -3.10
C GLY A 224 2.66 -27.87 -3.34
N ARG A 225 2.13 -27.24 -2.28
CA ARG A 225 0.91 -26.43 -2.36
C ARG A 225 1.21 -25.00 -2.78
N ASP A 226 0.71 -24.65 -3.96
CA ASP A 226 0.84 -23.33 -4.56
C ASP A 226 -0.43 -22.46 -4.37
N ASP A 227 -1.33 -22.84 -3.44
CA ASP A 227 -2.60 -22.15 -3.21
C ASP A 227 -2.41 -20.84 -2.42
N PRO A 228 -3.22 -19.80 -2.67
CA PRO A 228 -3.15 -18.56 -1.90
C PRO A 228 -3.46 -18.76 -0.40
N GLU A 229 -4.31 -19.72 -0.05
CA GLU A 229 -4.68 -20.03 1.34
C GLU A 229 -3.51 -20.43 2.24
N VAL A 230 -2.40 -20.90 1.66
CA VAL A 230 -1.22 -21.31 2.44
C VAL A 230 -0.65 -20.10 3.20
N PHE A 231 -0.77 -18.90 2.64
CA PHE A 231 -0.21 -17.67 3.21
C PHE A 231 -1.22 -16.87 4.06
N ASP A 232 -2.50 -17.24 4.11
CA ASP A 232 -3.54 -16.49 4.82
C ASP A 232 -3.20 -16.23 6.31
N PRO A 233 -2.74 -17.23 7.09
CA PRO A 233 -2.41 -16.99 8.51
C PRO A 233 -1.27 -15.99 8.70
N ALA A 234 -0.24 -16.07 7.83
CA ALA A 234 0.90 -15.15 7.86
C ALA A 234 0.49 -13.76 7.41
N LYS A 235 -0.30 -13.65 6.34
CA LYS A 235 -0.81 -12.37 5.83
C LYS A 235 -1.64 -11.63 6.87
N ASP A 236 -2.53 -12.33 7.57
CA ASP A 236 -3.36 -11.76 8.63
C ASP A 236 -2.54 -11.30 9.82
N TYR A 237 -1.56 -12.11 10.23
CA TYR A 237 -0.64 -11.73 11.30
C TYR A 237 0.15 -10.47 10.95
N VAL A 238 0.72 -10.42 9.74
CA VAL A 238 1.49 -9.27 9.26
C VAL A 238 0.62 -8.03 9.18
N PHE A 239 -0.62 -8.14 8.69
CA PHE A 239 -1.56 -7.03 8.71
C PHE A 239 -1.82 -6.52 10.13
N GLN A 240 -2.10 -7.42 11.07
CA GLN A 240 -2.37 -7.06 12.46
C GLN A 240 -1.14 -6.43 13.13
N ALA A 241 0.06 -6.94 12.85
CA ALA A 241 1.31 -6.38 13.34
C ALA A 241 1.54 -4.96 12.80
N MET A 242 1.36 -4.74 11.49
CA MET A 242 1.45 -3.42 10.88
C MET A 242 0.40 -2.45 11.45
N GLU A 243 -0.84 -2.91 11.64
CA GLU A 243 -1.94 -2.11 12.18
C GLU A 243 -1.71 -1.68 13.63
N ARG A 244 -1.12 -2.57 14.44
CA ARG A 244 -0.83 -2.29 15.85
C ARG A 244 0.41 -1.41 16.03
N ASP A 245 1.49 -1.73 15.32
CA ASP A 245 2.82 -1.23 15.67
C ASP A 245 3.24 -0.04 14.78
N ALA A 246 2.95 -0.07 13.48
CA ALA A 246 3.39 0.96 12.52
C ALA A 246 2.31 1.99 12.21
N PHE A 247 1.06 1.56 12.04
CA PHE A 247 -0.03 2.40 11.54
C PHE A 247 -0.38 3.60 12.44
N PRO A 248 -0.43 3.48 13.77
CA PRO A 248 -0.70 4.63 14.64
C PRO A 248 0.39 5.70 14.54
N GLY A 249 1.65 5.27 14.44
CA GLY A 249 2.80 6.16 14.25
C GLY A 249 2.78 6.84 12.88
N PHE A 250 2.38 6.13 11.83
CA PHE A 250 2.19 6.68 10.49
C PHE A 250 1.13 7.79 10.47
N LEU A 251 -0.05 7.54 11.05
CA LEU A 251 -1.10 8.57 11.16
C LEU A 251 -0.63 9.76 11.99
N GLN A 252 0.11 9.52 13.07
CA GLN A 252 0.68 10.61 13.88
C GLN A 252 1.69 11.45 13.09
N ALA A 253 2.50 10.82 12.23
CA ALA A 253 3.51 11.50 11.43
C ALA A 253 2.92 12.26 10.23
N LYS A 254 1.94 11.66 9.52
CA LYS A 254 1.44 12.16 8.22
C LYS A 254 0.05 12.76 8.24
N ALA A 255 -0.86 12.28 9.09
CA ALA A 255 -2.20 12.87 9.24
C ALA A 255 -2.22 14.00 10.28
N LEU A 256 -1.38 13.89 11.30
CA LEU A 256 -1.26 14.82 12.42
C LEU A 256 0.02 15.69 12.34
N GLY A 257 0.98 15.34 11.51
CA GLY A 257 2.21 16.10 11.31
C GLY A 257 2.31 16.56 9.86
N ASN A 258 3.06 17.64 9.64
CA ASN A 258 3.33 18.13 8.29
C ASN A 258 4.80 18.04 7.88
N MET A 259 5.65 17.60 8.81
CA MET A 259 7.10 17.70 8.70
C MET A 259 7.76 16.35 8.87
N VAL A 260 8.88 16.17 8.19
CA VAL A 260 9.74 14.98 8.32
C VAL A 260 10.61 15.09 9.58
N PRO A 261 10.94 13.98 10.26
CA PRO A 261 11.77 14.00 11.49
C PRO A 261 13.08 14.78 11.35
N LEU A 262 13.77 14.67 10.22
CA LEU A 262 15.01 15.41 9.96
C LEU A 262 14.79 16.92 9.95
N SER A 263 13.74 17.37 9.26
CA SER A 263 13.38 18.79 9.15
C SER A 263 12.92 19.37 10.50
N ILE A 264 12.35 18.56 11.37
CA ILE A 264 12.00 18.92 12.75
C ILE A 264 13.27 19.24 13.56
N ILE A 265 14.30 18.40 13.47
CA ILE A 265 15.58 18.58 14.19
C ILE A 265 16.32 19.82 13.68
N LEU A 266 16.40 20.02 12.36
CA LEU A 266 17.04 21.21 11.81
C LEU A 266 16.35 22.49 12.26
N ARG A 267 15.01 22.51 12.24
CA ARG A 267 14.24 23.65 12.76
C ARG A 267 14.52 23.89 14.24
N LEU A 268 14.62 22.85 15.06
CA LEU A 268 15.02 23.00 16.47
C LEU A 268 16.40 23.65 16.61
N ALA A 269 17.40 23.21 15.82
CA ALA A 269 18.73 23.80 15.85
C ALA A 269 18.70 25.29 15.50
N PHE A 270 17.99 25.68 14.43
CA PHE A 270 17.79 27.08 14.07
C PHE A 270 17.04 27.86 15.17
N ALA A 271 16.06 27.24 15.82
CA ALA A 271 15.32 27.84 16.92
C ALA A 271 16.25 28.17 18.10
N LEU A 272 17.09 27.21 18.51
CA LEU A 272 18.04 27.39 19.61
C LEU A 272 19.09 28.48 19.30
N ILE A 273 19.60 28.52 18.07
CA ILE A 273 20.54 29.57 17.63
C ILE A 273 19.86 30.95 17.68
N SER A 274 18.64 31.05 17.13
CA SER A 274 17.87 32.30 17.13
C SER A 274 17.49 32.73 18.55
N PHE A 275 17.19 31.79 19.44
CA PHE A 275 16.85 32.05 20.83
C PHE A 275 18.06 32.55 21.63
N GLY A 276 19.23 31.92 21.44
CA GLY A 276 20.49 32.37 22.01
C GLY A 276 20.86 33.78 21.53
N GLY A 277 20.79 34.03 20.22
CA GLY A 277 21.03 35.35 19.64
C GLY A 277 20.01 36.40 20.12
N GLY A 278 18.74 36.01 20.26
CA GLY A 278 17.67 36.85 20.77
C GLY A 278 17.91 37.30 22.20
N PHE A 279 18.24 36.38 23.11
CA PHE A 279 18.60 36.73 24.48
C PHE A 279 19.87 37.57 24.56
N TRP A 280 20.91 37.19 23.81
CA TRP A 280 22.17 37.94 23.80
C TRP A 280 21.93 39.40 23.35
N GLY A 281 21.20 39.59 22.26
CA GLY A 281 20.80 40.92 21.78
C GLY A 281 19.90 41.65 22.78
N ALA A 282 18.95 40.95 23.40
CA ALA A 282 18.07 41.55 24.40
C ALA A 282 18.84 42.07 25.62
N PHE A 283 19.72 41.27 26.20
CA PHE A 283 20.57 41.69 27.31
C PHE A 283 21.51 42.83 26.91
N TYR A 284 22.11 42.78 25.71
CA TYR A 284 22.98 43.86 25.23
C TYR A 284 22.26 45.21 25.18
N VAL A 285 21.05 45.25 24.61
CA VAL A 285 20.29 46.50 24.44
C VAL A 285 19.74 47.03 25.78
N VAL A 286 19.36 46.13 26.70
CA VAL A 286 18.92 46.48 28.06
C VAL A 286 20.08 47.04 28.90
N LEU A 287 21.22 46.36 28.95
CA LEU A 287 22.40 46.76 29.73
C LEU A 287 23.05 48.05 29.21
N ARG A 288 23.08 48.25 27.88
CA ARG A 288 23.60 49.49 27.26
C ARG A 288 22.58 50.63 27.25
N ASN A 289 21.43 50.45 27.90
CA ASN A 289 20.33 51.41 27.99
C ASN A 289 19.99 52.11 26.65
N LYS A 290 19.90 51.34 25.57
CA LYS A 290 19.57 51.89 24.25
C LYS A 290 18.11 52.33 24.17
N PRO A 291 17.77 53.30 23.31
CA PRO A 291 16.40 53.79 23.13
C PRO A 291 15.44 52.71 22.63
N ARG A 292 14.14 52.90 22.88
CA ARG A 292 13.08 51.90 22.64
C ARG A 292 12.92 51.49 21.17
N ASN A 293 13.24 52.37 20.23
CA ASN A 293 13.25 52.06 18.79
C ASN A 293 14.24 50.96 18.43
N ILE A 294 15.43 50.95 19.05
CA ILE A 294 16.43 49.90 18.84
C ILE A 294 16.01 48.60 19.54
N ARG A 295 15.37 48.69 20.70
CA ARG A 295 14.80 47.52 21.41
C ARG A 295 13.73 46.78 20.60
N CYS A 296 12.97 47.47 19.76
CA CYS A 296 11.94 46.83 18.94
C CYS A 296 12.51 45.80 17.94
N TRP A 297 13.77 45.91 17.53
CA TRP A 297 14.40 44.94 16.64
C TRP A 297 14.60 43.55 17.26
N ILE A 298 14.50 43.44 18.59
CA ILE A 298 14.55 42.16 19.33
C ILE A 298 13.33 41.27 19.01
N ILE A 299 12.24 41.87 18.51
CA ILE A 299 11.04 41.12 18.10
C ILE A 299 11.38 40.08 17.03
N LEU A 300 12.28 40.38 16.09
CA LEU A 300 12.61 39.49 14.98
C LEU A 300 13.23 38.16 15.46
N PRO A 301 14.35 38.14 16.22
CA PRO A 301 14.93 36.88 16.67
C PRO A 301 14.01 36.09 17.60
N PHE A 302 13.17 36.75 18.42
CA PHE A 302 12.19 36.04 19.25
C PHE A 302 11.00 35.50 18.44
N ALA A 303 10.53 36.21 17.42
CA ALA A 303 9.49 35.71 16.52
C ALA A 303 9.96 34.47 15.75
N VAL A 304 11.17 34.51 15.21
CA VAL A 304 11.79 33.38 14.51
C VAL A 304 12.02 32.20 15.45
N ALA A 305 12.57 32.45 16.65
CA ALA A 305 12.78 31.41 17.65
C ALA A 305 11.46 30.76 18.10
N ALA A 306 10.45 31.57 18.47
CA ALA A 306 9.15 31.09 18.90
C ALA A 306 8.47 30.26 17.81
N TYR A 307 8.50 30.73 16.55
CA TYR A 307 7.97 30.00 15.41
C TYR A 307 8.58 28.60 15.28
N PHE A 308 9.91 28.50 15.30
CA PHE A 308 10.60 27.22 15.10
C PHE A 308 10.49 26.29 16.32
N ILE A 309 10.54 26.81 17.56
CA ILE A 309 10.35 26.01 18.78
C ILE A 309 8.95 25.39 18.80
N ILE A 310 7.93 26.18 18.47
CA ILE A 310 6.55 25.71 18.53
C ILE A 310 6.23 24.80 17.36
N SER A 311 6.80 25.06 16.18
CA SER A 311 6.74 24.13 15.05
C SER A 311 7.38 22.78 15.40
N TYR A 312 8.51 22.79 16.11
CA TYR A 312 9.15 21.57 16.64
C TYR A 312 8.24 20.83 17.63
N GLN A 313 7.71 21.54 18.64
CA GLN A 313 6.91 20.94 19.71
C GLN A 313 5.65 20.24 19.19
N TYR A 314 4.97 20.85 18.21
CA TYR A 314 3.72 20.32 17.65
C TYR A 314 3.91 19.51 16.37
N LYS A 315 5.16 19.37 15.87
CA LYS A 315 5.51 18.69 14.61
C LYS A 315 4.72 19.20 13.38
N ILE A 316 4.31 20.46 13.41
CA ILE A 316 3.52 21.11 12.35
C ILE A 316 4.20 22.43 11.98
N ASP A 317 4.36 22.66 10.68
CA ASP A 317 4.74 23.96 10.13
C ASP A 317 3.44 24.71 9.78
N PRO A 318 3.07 25.78 10.50
CA PRO A 318 1.80 26.46 10.29
C PRO A 318 1.67 27.09 8.90
N VAL A 319 2.76 27.67 8.38
CA VAL A 319 2.76 28.34 7.08
C VAL A 319 2.52 27.31 5.98
N MET A 320 3.26 26.21 6.01
CA MET A 320 3.13 25.16 5.02
C MET A 320 1.77 24.45 5.07
N ALA A 321 1.23 24.25 6.28
CA ALA A 321 -0.09 23.69 6.47
C ALA A 321 -1.18 24.57 5.85
N PHE A 322 -1.14 25.89 6.05
CA PHE A 322 -2.10 26.82 5.45
C PHE A 322 -2.00 26.90 3.92
N LEU A 323 -0.79 26.77 3.36
CA LEU A 323 -0.58 26.67 1.91
C LEU A 323 -1.06 25.32 1.34
N GLY A 324 -1.44 24.35 2.20
CA GLY A 324 -1.94 23.05 1.80
C GLY A 324 -0.85 22.09 1.32
N TYR A 325 0.40 22.32 1.71
CA TYR A 325 1.52 21.43 1.39
C TYR A 325 1.93 20.62 2.61
N SER A 326 2.50 19.44 2.36
CA SER A 326 3.09 18.56 3.35
C SER A 326 4.44 18.04 2.91
N GLU A 327 5.36 17.91 3.86
CA GLU A 327 6.69 17.40 3.57
C GLU A 327 6.65 15.87 3.43
N TYR A 328 6.98 15.42 2.23
CA TYR A 328 6.91 14.03 1.82
C TYR A 328 8.17 13.26 2.23
N THR A 329 9.30 13.75 1.76
CA THR A 329 10.68 13.41 2.17
C THR A 329 11.41 14.72 2.48
N PHE A 330 12.61 14.65 3.05
CA PHE A 330 13.40 15.86 3.32
C PHE A 330 13.46 16.78 2.08
N MET A 331 12.95 18.02 2.22
CA MET A 331 12.88 19.04 1.15
C MET A 331 12.03 18.69 -0.10
N ASN A 332 11.19 17.66 -0.03
CA ASN A 332 10.22 17.36 -1.10
C ASN A 332 8.80 17.60 -0.59
N TRP A 333 8.05 18.46 -1.26
CA TRP A 333 6.72 18.88 -0.82
C TRP A 333 5.63 18.28 -1.71
N ALA A 334 4.62 17.70 -1.07
CA ALA A 334 3.45 17.15 -1.72
C ALA A 334 2.20 17.95 -1.31
N PRO A 335 1.26 18.21 -2.23
CA PRO A 335 -0.02 18.83 -1.88
C PRO A 335 -0.85 17.86 -1.04
N ILE A 336 -1.49 18.37 0.01
CA ILE A 336 -2.43 17.61 0.87
C ILE A 336 -3.72 17.46 0.09
N ARG A 337 -3.95 16.31 -0.55
CA ARG A 337 -5.16 16.04 -1.35
C ARG A 337 -6.33 15.54 -0.50
N GLU A 338 -6.02 14.83 0.59
CA GLU A 338 -7.03 14.29 1.51
C GLU A 338 -7.79 15.42 2.25
N PRO A 339 -9.11 15.61 2.04
CA PRO A 339 -9.84 16.78 2.51
C PRO A 339 -10.00 16.82 4.03
N TYR A 340 -10.20 15.65 4.66
CA TYR A 340 -10.32 15.55 6.12
C TYR A 340 -9.00 15.93 6.81
N VAL A 341 -7.88 15.39 6.32
CA VAL A 341 -6.54 15.69 6.83
C VAL A 341 -6.21 17.18 6.65
N ARG A 342 -6.58 17.78 5.51
CA ARG A 342 -6.40 19.22 5.28
C ARG A 342 -7.14 20.07 6.32
N LYS A 343 -8.42 19.77 6.60
CA LYS A 343 -9.21 20.48 7.63
C LYS A 343 -8.57 20.34 9.01
N LEU A 344 -8.12 19.13 9.36
CA LEU A 344 -7.50 18.82 10.64
C LEU A 344 -6.17 19.57 10.83
N LEU A 345 -5.29 19.55 9.81
CA LEU A 345 -4.01 20.25 9.83
C LEU A 345 -4.20 21.76 9.89
N ASN A 346 -5.14 22.34 9.15
CA ASN A 346 -5.43 23.78 9.22
C ASN A 346 -5.90 24.22 10.61
N LYS A 347 -6.78 23.44 11.25
CA LYS A 347 -7.23 23.74 12.62
C LYS A 347 -6.08 23.72 13.62
N ARG A 348 -5.18 22.73 13.51
CA ARG A 348 -4.01 22.62 14.38
C ARG A 348 -2.98 23.71 14.08
N ALA A 349 -2.72 23.99 12.81
CA ALA A 349 -1.82 25.06 12.38
C ALA A 349 -2.26 26.43 12.93
N LEU A 350 -3.56 26.71 12.98
CA LEU A 350 -4.09 27.92 13.60
C LEU A 350 -3.74 28.00 15.09
N VAL A 351 -3.98 26.93 15.85
CA VAL A 351 -3.64 26.88 17.28
C VAL A 351 -2.14 27.04 17.47
N THR A 352 -1.32 26.34 16.68
CA THR A 352 0.15 26.41 16.73
C THR A 352 0.65 27.81 16.39
N ALA A 353 0.11 28.46 15.36
CA ALA A 353 0.46 29.83 14.99
C ALA A 353 0.09 30.84 16.09
N LEU A 354 -1.08 30.68 16.71
CA LEU A 354 -1.53 31.53 17.81
C LEU A 354 -0.59 31.41 19.03
N ILE A 355 -0.21 30.19 19.40
CA ILE A 355 0.74 29.97 20.51
C ILE A 355 2.11 30.57 20.15
N ALA A 356 2.56 30.45 18.90
CA ALA A 356 3.81 31.06 18.43
C ALA A 356 3.78 32.59 18.52
N PHE A 357 2.66 33.20 18.13
CA PHE A 357 2.47 34.63 18.26
C PHE A 357 2.48 35.10 19.72
N ILE A 358 1.72 34.43 20.61
CA ILE A 358 1.64 34.80 22.03
C ILE A 358 3.01 34.68 22.71
N THR A 359 3.75 33.61 22.44
CA THR A 359 5.09 33.40 23.04
C THR A 359 6.10 34.44 22.53
N ALA A 360 6.11 34.73 21.23
CA ALA A 360 6.94 35.80 20.67
C ALA A 360 6.59 37.18 21.26
N ALA A 361 5.30 37.49 21.40
CA ALA A 361 4.83 38.75 21.96
C ALA A 361 5.20 38.88 23.44
N ALA A 362 4.99 37.83 24.24
CA ALA A 362 5.31 37.82 25.67
C ALA A 362 6.81 38.06 25.92
N LEU A 363 7.67 37.35 25.18
CA LEU A 363 9.13 37.53 25.27
C LEU A 363 9.55 38.94 24.85
N SER A 364 9.00 39.45 23.75
CA SER A 364 9.33 40.78 23.24
C SER A 364 8.89 41.90 24.20
N ILE A 365 7.67 41.82 24.73
CA ILE A 365 7.13 42.79 25.69
C ILE A 365 8.02 42.85 26.94
N LEU A 366 8.43 41.69 27.47
CA LEU A 366 9.31 41.62 28.63
C LEU A 366 10.60 42.43 28.40
N PHE A 367 11.32 42.19 27.31
CA PHE A 367 12.60 42.85 27.07
C PHE A 367 12.50 44.31 26.57
N ILE A 368 11.38 44.70 25.96
CA ILE A 368 11.16 46.09 25.53
C ILE A 368 10.83 46.99 26.72
N PHE A 369 9.99 46.52 27.65
CA PHE A 369 9.50 47.32 28.77
C PHE A 369 10.37 47.27 30.03
N VAL A 370 11.27 46.30 30.18
CA VAL A 370 12.20 46.26 31.31
C VAL A 370 13.07 47.54 31.34
N PRO A 371 13.09 48.27 32.48
CA PRO A 371 13.93 49.46 32.63
C PRO A 371 15.41 49.07 32.49
N GLY A 372 16.15 49.85 31.70
CA GLY A 372 17.58 49.61 31.52
C GLY A 372 18.33 49.97 32.80
N THR A 373 19.11 49.04 33.33
CA THR A 373 20.08 49.31 34.40
C THR A 373 21.45 49.42 33.76
N MET A 374 22.14 50.55 33.98
CA MET A 374 23.56 50.63 33.68
C MET A 374 24.31 49.88 34.78
N LEU A 375 25.05 48.83 34.39
CA LEU A 375 26.05 48.18 35.24
C LEU A 375 27.43 48.74 34.91
#